data_AF-A0A5C7V837-F1
#
_entry.id   AF-A0A5C7V837-F1
#
_cell.length_a   1.000
_cell.length_b   1.000
_cell.length_c   1.000
_cell.angle_alpha   90.00
_cell.angle_beta   90.00
_cell.angle_gamma   90.00
#
_symmetry.space_group_name_H-M   'P 1'
#
loop_
_entity.id
_entity.type
_entity.pdbx_description
1 polymer ?
#
loop_
_entity_poly.entity_id
_entity_poly.type
_entity_poly.pdbx_seq_one_letter_code
_entity_poly.pdbx_strand_id
1 'polypeptide(L)'
;MFHLQTLELLHWDYCQRVTLPLDGAIITIAGPNGSGKTTLLDALRTLLGLECSGGRTYKTYARHANAETAWLRALVDNRPRSRQNSSRPFASSLLYSDQVTLVCRIERHGGDWVRRYAILDGVHEIEQLAEKGDRDWLGIEAWKKRLEAAGLTRAIGRVLALEQGQTDRLCELSPKELLRLVFEVFGDQEVLDRYEQARSHQQQLGKEVEQAAGELAHT
;
A
#
# COMPACT_ATOMS: atom_id res chain seq x y z
N MET A 1 7.75 -6.59 -3.45
CA MET A 1 6.46 -6.51 -2.75
C MET A 1 6.35 -7.63 -1.71
N PHE A 2 5.80 -7.34 -0.55
CA PHE A 2 5.45 -8.37 0.43
C PHE A 2 4.10 -9.03 0.06
N HIS A 3 3.83 -10.22 0.60
CA HIS A 3 2.52 -10.87 0.47
C HIS A 3 1.85 -10.95 1.83
N LEU A 4 0.56 -10.65 1.92
CA LEU A 4 -0.21 -10.84 3.16
C LEU A 4 -0.40 -12.34 3.39
N GLN A 5 -0.24 -12.78 4.64
CA GLN A 5 -0.48 -14.16 5.06
C GLN A 5 -1.72 -14.24 5.94
N THR A 6 -1.87 -13.28 6.85
CA THR A 6 -3.04 -13.18 7.72
C THR A 6 -3.42 -11.72 7.94
N LEU A 7 -4.69 -11.49 8.25
CA LEU A 7 -5.20 -10.22 8.75
C LEU A 7 -6.04 -10.49 10.00
N GLU A 8 -5.64 -9.89 11.11
CA GLU A 8 -6.33 -9.93 12.38
C GLU A 8 -6.91 -8.55 12.69
N LEU A 9 -8.18 -8.53 13.04
CA LEU A 9 -8.92 -7.34 13.47
C LEU A 9 -9.36 -7.56 14.91
N LEU A 10 -9.18 -6.54 15.76
CA LEU A 10 -9.70 -6.51 17.13
C LEU A 10 -10.41 -5.17 17.34
N HIS A 11 -11.67 -5.22 17.75
CA HIS A 11 -12.55 -4.06 17.95
C HIS A 11 -12.64 -3.17 16.70
N TRP A 12 -12.89 -3.76 15.53
CA TRP A 12 -13.03 -3.01 14.29
C TRP A 12 -14.49 -3.03 13.82
N ASP A 13 -15.15 -1.87 13.83
CA ASP A 13 -16.61 -1.79 13.63
C ASP A 13 -17.31 -2.73 14.64
N TYR A 14 -18.34 -3.46 14.24
CA TYR A 14 -18.99 -4.46 15.10
C TYR A 14 -18.17 -5.75 15.33
N CYS A 15 -16.96 -5.85 14.77
CA CYS A 15 -16.13 -7.04 14.91
C CYS A 15 -15.33 -7.01 16.22
N GLN A 16 -15.62 -7.95 17.12
CA GLN A 16 -14.86 -8.10 18.37
C GLN A 16 -13.44 -8.60 18.11
N ARG A 17 -13.27 -9.80 17.53
CA ARG A 17 -11.98 -10.28 17.04
C ARG A 17 -12.20 -11.23 15.87
N VAL A 18 -11.46 -11.06 14.79
CA VAL A 18 -11.47 -12.01 13.66
C VAL A 18 -10.07 -12.11 13.07
N THR A 19 -9.68 -13.33 12.68
CA THR A 19 -8.46 -13.58 11.91
C THR A 19 -8.83 -14.20 10.58
N LEU A 20 -8.31 -13.64 9.50
CA LEU A 20 -8.56 -14.05 8.13
C LEU A 20 -7.25 -14.55 7.51
N PRO A 21 -7.21 -15.77 6.94
CA PRO A 21 -6.09 -16.21 6.12
C PRO A 21 -6.10 -15.47 4.79
N LEU A 22 -4.93 -14.98 4.37
CA LEU A 22 -4.71 -14.23 3.14
C LEU A 22 -3.53 -14.77 2.31
N ASP A 23 -3.06 -15.98 2.61
CA ASP A 23 -1.93 -16.65 1.95
C ASP A 23 -2.31 -17.35 0.62
N GLY A 24 -3.57 -17.24 0.19
CA GLY A 24 -4.06 -17.76 -1.08
C GLY A 24 -3.77 -16.83 -2.27
N ALA A 25 -3.56 -17.41 -3.45
CA ALA A 25 -3.39 -16.65 -4.69
C ALA A 25 -4.65 -15.88 -5.11
N ILE A 26 -5.83 -16.42 -4.79
CA ILE A 26 -7.14 -15.79 -4.99
C ILE A 26 -7.92 -15.94 -3.70
N ILE A 27 -8.38 -14.83 -3.14
CA ILE A 27 -9.20 -14.79 -1.93
C ILE A 27 -10.54 -14.17 -2.30
N THR A 28 -11.62 -14.88 -2.00
CA THR A 28 -12.98 -14.42 -2.27
C THR A 28 -13.69 -14.12 -0.96
N ILE A 29 -14.12 -12.87 -0.79
CA ILE A 29 -14.96 -12.44 0.33
C ILE A 29 -16.39 -12.32 -0.19
N ALA A 30 -17.24 -13.29 0.17
CA ALA A 30 -18.65 -13.34 -0.23
C ALA A 30 -19.58 -13.19 0.98
N GLY A 31 -20.79 -12.69 0.74
CA GLY A 31 -21.80 -12.50 1.77
C GLY A 31 -22.90 -11.53 1.32
N PRO A 32 -24.06 -11.51 2.00
CA PRO A 32 -25.17 -10.60 1.69
C PRO A 32 -24.77 -9.12 1.76
N ASN A 33 -25.60 -8.22 1.21
CA ASN A 33 -25.42 -6.78 1.43
C ASN A 33 -25.52 -6.45 2.93
N GLY A 34 -24.65 -5.58 3.42
CA GLY A 34 -24.56 -5.23 4.84
C GLY A 34 -23.78 -6.23 5.71
N SER A 35 -23.27 -7.35 5.18
CA SER A 35 -22.51 -8.36 5.96
C SER A 35 -21.10 -7.95 6.38
N GLY A 36 -20.67 -6.71 6.12
CA GLY A 36 -19.33 -6.23 6.51
C GLY A 36 -18.20 -6.50 5.51
N LYS A 37 -18.49 -6.95 4.28
CA LYS A 37 -17.44 -7.13 3.23
C LYS A 37 -16.59 -5.87 3.02
N THR A 38 -17.25 -4.73 2.87
CA THR A 38 -16.57 -3.43 2.73
C THR A 38 -15.86 -3.03 4.02
N THR A 39 -16.39 -3.39 5.18
CA THR A 39 -15.74 -3.17 6.48
C THR A 39 -14.40 -3.91 6.56
N LEU A 40 -14.34 -5.15 6.08
CA LEU A 40 -13.08 -5.94 6.01
C LEU A 40 -12.08 -5.31 5.02
N LEU A 41 -12.57 -4.91 3.83
CA LEU A 41 -11.73 -4.24 2.83
C LEU A 41 -11.18 -2.91 3.35
N ASP A 42 -11.99 -2.12 4.06
CA ASP A 42 -11.58 -0.85 4.64
C ASP A 42 -10.62 -1.05 5.83
N ALA A 43 -10.70 -2.18 6.54
CA ALA A 43 -9.72 -2.59 7.53
C ALA A 43 -8.34 -2.77 6.87
N LEU A 44 -8.29 -3.53 5.77
CA LEU A 44 -7.07 -3.73 4.99
C LEU A 44 -6.54 -2.40 4.44
N ARG A 45 -7.40 -1.56 3.87
CA ARG A 45 -7.02 -0.21 3.39
C ARG A 45 -6.45 0.63 4.51
N THR A 46 -7.08 0.64 5.68
CA THR A 46 -6.60 1.39 6.85
C THR A 46 -5.22 0.92 7.31
N LEU A 47 -5.00 -0.41 7.35
CA LEU A 47 -3.70 -1.00 7.67
C LEU A 47 -2.64 -0.58 6.64
N LEU A 48 -2.97 -0.57 5.35
CA LEU A 48 -2.07 -0.16 4.27
C LEU A 48 -1.95 1.38 4.11
N GLY A 49 -2.59 2.16 4.98
CA GLY A 49 -2.56 3.63 4.94
C GLY A 49 -3.36 4.26 3.79
N LEU A 50 -4.26 3.50 3.17
CA LEU A 50 -5.15 3.93 2.10
C LEU A 50 -6.45 4.55 2.64
N GLU A 51 -7.21 5.19 1.76
CA GLU A 51 -8.52 5.75 2.07
C GLU A 51 -9.59 4.65 2.12
N CYS A 52 -10.60 4.84 2.96
CA CYS A 52 -11.74 3.92 3.08
C CYS A 52 -12.80 4.20 2.01
N SER A 53 -13.71 3.25 1.82
CA SER A 53 -14.77 3.34 0.81
C SER A 53 -15.90 4.31 1.19
N GLY A 54 -16.49 4.99 0.21
CA GLY A 54 -17.77 5.68 0.29
C GLY A 54 -17.77 6.84 1.30
N GLY A 55 -16.67 7.61 1.34
CA GLY A 55 -16.51 8.75 2.26
C GLY A 55 -16.35 8.37 3.73
N ARG A 56 -16.26 7.07 4.05
CA ARG A 56 -16.00 6.59 5.42
C ARG A 56 -14.55 6.87 5.79
N THR A 57 -14.28 6.84 7.09
CA THR A 57 -12.91 6.93 7.60
C THR A 57 -12.67 5.83 8.63
N TYR A 58 -11.41 5.58 8.98
CA TYR A 58 -11.08 4.67 10.08
C TYR A 58 -11.77 5.06 11.39
N LYS A 59 -12.04 6.36 11.60
CA LYS A 59 -12.76 6.86 12.78
C LYS A 59 -14.22 6.41 12.82
N THR A 60 -14.85 6.24 11.65
CA THR A 60 -16.21 5.71 11.56
C THR A 60 -16.28 4.31 12.16
N TYR A 61 -15.35 3.44 11.75
CA TYR A 61 -15.28 2.06 12.23
C TYR A 61 -14.85 1.95 13.70
N ALA A 62 -13.88 2.75 14.13
CA ALA A 62 -13.43 2.75 15.52
C ALA A 62 -14.54 3.18 16.50
N ARG A 63 -15.40 4.14 16.12
CA ARG A 63 -16.53 4.57 16.96
C ARG A 63 -17.56 3.48 17.19
N HIS A 64 -17.85 2.65 16.20
CA HIS A 64 -18.87 1.60 16.34
C HIS A 64 -18.40 0.41 17.19
N ALA A 65 -17.08 0.25 17.36
CA ALA A 65 -16.50 -0.86 18.11
C ALA A 65 -16.78 -0.82 19.61
N ASN A 66 -17.23 0.33 20.14
CA ASN A 66 -17.53 0.51 21.55
C ASN A 66 -16.38 0.07 22.48
N ALA A 67 -15.14 0.31 22.05
CA ALA A 67 -13.91 0.05 22.79
C ALA A 67 -13.04 1.32 22.78
N GLU A 68 -12.04 1.41 23.66
CA GLU A 68 -11.10 2.54 23.68
C GLU A 68 -9.95 2.38 22.66
N THR A 69 -9.78 1.18 22.13
CA THR A 69 -8.74 0.86 21.15
C THR A 69 -9.21 -0.19 20.16
N ALA A 70 -8.90 0.04 18.89
CA ALA A 70 -9.05 -0.89 17.78
C ALA A 70 -7.68 -1.24 17.20
N TRP A 71 -7.52 -2.49 16.76
CA TRP A 71 -6.26 -3.00 16.21
C TRP A 71 -6.49 -3.67 14.87
N LEU A 72 -5.57 -3.42 13.97
CA LEU A 72 -5.43 -4.10 12.70
C LEU A 72 -4.01 -4.64 12.64
N ARG A 73 -3.85 -5.95 12.50
CA ARG A 73 -2.55 -6.60 12.44
C ARG A 73 -2.52 -7.51 11.22
N ALA A 74 -1.41 -7.51 10.48
CA ALA A 74 -1.18 -8.51 9.46
C ALA A 74 0.20 -9.14 9.61
N LEU A 75 0.27 -10.44 9.33
CA LEU A 75 1.53 -11.09 9.03
C LEU A 75 1.77 -11.03 7.53
N VAL A 76 3.00 -10.70 7.16
CA VAL A 76 3.42 -10.61 5.76
C VAL A 76 4.68 -11.43 5.51
N ASP A 77 4.73 -12.06 4.35
CA ASP A 77 5.91 -12.77 3.85
C ASP A 77 7.00 -11.76 3.47
N ASN A 78 8.17 -11.94 4.08
CA ASN A 78 9.37 -11.14 3.90
C ASN A 78 10.56 -12.00 3.42
N ARG A 79 10.31 -13.20 2.86
CA ARG A 79 11.36 -14.02 2.24
C ARG A 79 12.03 -13.30 1.06
N PRO A 80 13.32 -13.57 0.80
CA PRO A 80 14.04 -12.95 -0.30
C PRO A 80 13.48 -13.49 -1.63
N ARG A 81 13.26 -12.60 -2.59
CA ARG A 81 12.72 -12.94 -3.91
C ARG A 81 13.79 -13.44 -4.88
N SER A 82 15.05 -13.10 -4.63
CA SER A 82 16.21 -13.61 -5.35
C SER A 82 17.21 -14.22 -4.36
N ARG A 83 18.32 -14.78 -4.86
CA ARG A 83 19.41 -15.26 -3.98
C ARG A 83 20.01 -14.18 -3.07
N GLN A 84 19.75 -12.89 -3.35
CA GLN A 84 20.28 -11.79 -2.55
C GLN A 84 19.34 -11.43 -1.40
N ASN A 85 19.85 -11.36 -0.17
CA ASN A 85 19.06 -11.03 1.01
C ASN A 85 18.50 -9.58 0.99
N SER A 86 19.13 -8.69 0.22
CA SER A 86 18.62 -7.34 -0.06
C SER A 86 17.33 -7.33 -0.86
N SER A 87 16.95 -8.44 -1.48
CA SER A 87 15.69 -8.56 -2.22
C SER A 87 14.46 -8.78 -1.33
N ARG A 88 14.65 -8.89 0.00
CA ARG A 88 13.53 -8.98 0.94
C ARG A 88 12.72 -7.68 0.90
N PRO A 89 11.38 -7.75 0.94
CA PRO A 89 10.52 -6.57 0.94
C PRO A 89 10.93 -5.51 1.98
N PHE A 90 11.25 -5.91 3.21
CA PHE A 90 11.55 -4.98 4.30
C PHE A 90 13.06 -4.88 4.63
N ALA A 91 13.95 -5.25 3.71
CA ALA A 91 15.40 -5.13 3.91
C ALA A 91 15.84 -3.68 4.20
N SER A 92 15.20 -2.69 3.57
CA SER A 92 15.45 -1.26 3.80
C SER A 92 15.06 -0.77 5.21
N SER A 93 14.19 -1.53 5.88
CA SER A 93 13.81 -1.32 7.28
C SER A 93 14.63 -2.16 8.26
N LEU A 94 15.69 -2.84 7.76
CA LEU A 94 16.57 -3.72 8.54
C LEU A 94 15.83 -4.92 9.17
N LEU A 95 14.76 -5.41 8.53
CA LEU A 95 13.99 -6.57 8.98
C LEU A 95 14.35 -7.79 8.15
N TYR A 96 14.83 -8.85 8.80
CA TYR A 96 15.44 -10.01 8.14
C TYR A 96 14.73 -11.32 8.43
N SER A 97 13.74 -11.33 9.32
CA SER A 97 12.88 -12.49 9.52
C SER A 97 12.06 -12.78 8.26
N ASP A 98 11.74 -14.05 8.05
CA ASP A 98 10.90 -14.49 6.94
C ASP A 98 9.45 -14.00 7.04
N GLN A 99 9.01 -13.67 8.25
CA GLN A 99 7.73 -13.04 8.52
C GLN A 99 7.94 -11.71 9.20
N VAL A 100 7.10 -10.74 8.86
CA VAL A 100 7.09 -9.41 9.45
C VAL A 100 5.67 -9.11 9.92
N THR A 101 5.55 -8.44 11.06
CA THR A 101 4.26 -7.99 11.58
C THR A 101 4.02 -6.54 11.19
N LEU A 102 2.94 -6.27 10.45
CA LEU A 102 2.39 -4.94 10.23
C LEU A 102 1.28 -4.70 11.23
N VAL A 103 1.26 -3.55 11.89
CA VAL A 103 0.18 -3.21 12.83
C VAL A 103 -0.25 -1.76 12.71
N CYS A 104 -1.55 -1.53 12.86
CA CYS A 104 -2.19 -0.23 13.05
C CYS A 104 -2.97 -0.27 14.37
N ARG A 105 -2.59 0.59 15.31
CA ARG A 105 -3.30 0.86 16.56
C ARG A 105 -4.13 2.11 16.37
N ILE A 106 -5.41 2.04 16.71
CA ILE A 106 -6.34 3.15 16.61
C ILE A 106 -6.91 3.37 18.00
N GLU A 107 -6.56 4.48 18.62
CA GLU A 107 -6.87 4.75 20.02
C GLU A 107 -7.58 6.07 20.19
N ARG A 108 -8.39 6.16 21.23
CA ARG A 108 -9.09 7.38 21.59
C ARG A 108 -8.15 8.30 22.37
N HIS A 109 -7.90 9.49 21.84
CA HIS A 109 -7.08 10.51 22.48
C HIS A 109 -7.83 11.85 22.49
N GLY A 110 -8.20 12.34 23.67
CA GLY A 110 -8.86 13.64 23.82
C GLY A 110 -10.22 13.75 23.10
N GLY A 111 -10.96 12.64 22.99
CA GLY A 111 -12.27 12.60 22.32
C GLY A 111 -12.22 12.39 20.80
N ASP A 112 -11.03 12.42 20.19
CA ASP A 112 -10.82 12.04 18.81
C ASP A 112 -10.09 10.70 18.70
N TRP A 113 -10.11 10.10 17.51
CA TRP A 113 -9.43 8.86 17.21
C TRP A 113 -8.13 9.12 16.46
N VAL A 114 -7.04 8.59 16.98
CA VAL A 114 -5.71 8.70 16.38
C VAL A 114 -5.24 7.31 15.99
N ARG A 115 -4.71 7.19 14.76
CA ARG A 115 -4.09 5.96 14.28
C ARG A 115 -2.58 6.07 14.24
N ARG A 116 -1.90 5.02 14.66
CA ARG A 116 -0.45 4.87 14.69
C ARG A 116 -0.09 3.51 14.14
N TYR A 117 1.10 3.42 13.53
CA TYR A 117 1.54 2.20 12.85
C TYR A 117 2.84 1.68 13.40
N ALA A 118 3.07 0.38 13.31
CA ALA A 118 4.39 -0.19 13.56
C ALA A 118 4.67 -1.35 12.61
N ILE A 119 5.96 -1.62 12.42
CA ILE A 119 6.46 -2.76 11.67
C ILE A 119 7.51 -3.46 12.52
N LEU A 120 7.37 -4.76 12.72
CA LEU A 120 8.21 -5.53 13.61
C LEU A 120 8.80 -6.74 12.90
N ASP A 121 10.06 -7.04 13.20
CA ASP A 121 10.75 -8.21 12.68
C ASP A 121 10.20 -9.47 13.36
N GLY A 122 9.66 -10.41 12.59
CA GLY A 122 9.04 -11.62 13.14
C GLY A 122 7.55 -11.49 13.47
N VAL A 123 7.01 -12.52 14.11
CA VAL A 123 5.59 -12.66 14.45
C VAL A 123 5.33 -12.11 15.85
N HIS A 124 4.47 -11.09 15.93
CA HIS A 124 4.10 -10.44 17.19
C HIS A 124 2.58 -10.39 17.34
N GLU A 125 2.05 -10.85 18.46
CA GLU A 125 0.60 -10.83 18.76
C GLU A 125 0.15 -9.45 19.25
N ILE A 126 -1.15 -9.15 19.15
CA ILE A 126 -1.71 -7.85 19.56
C ILE A 126 -1.41 -7.53 21.03
N GLU A 127 -1.48 -8.54 21.90
CA GLU A 127 -1.21 -8.41 23.34
C GLU A 127 0.22 -7.94 23.60
N GLN A 128 1.20 -8.48 22.88
CA GLN A 128 2.61 -8.07 22.97
C GLN A 128 2.81 -6.63 22.45
N LEU A 129 2.04 -6.24 21.43
CA LEU A 129 2.08 -4.91 20.83
C LEU A 129 1.43 -3.85 21.72
N ALA A 130 0.46 -4.24 22.55
CA ALA A 130 -0.20 -3.35 23.51
C ALA A 130 0.73 -2.91 24.65
N GLU A 131 1.70 -3.74 25.03
CA GLU A 131 2.71 -3.43 26.04
C GLU A 131 3.84 -2.53 25.52
N LYS A 132 3.88 -2.27 24.21
CA LYS A 132 4.94 -1.50 23.54
C LYS A 132 4.76 0.00 23.73
N GLY A 133 5.84 0.67 24.14
CA GLY A 133 5.84 2.12 24.34
C GLY A 133 5.64 2.93 23.04
N ASP A 134 5.12 4.16 23.18
CA ASP A 134 4.70 5.02 22.07
C ASP A 134 5.82 5.47 21.12
N ARG A 135 7.09 5.40 21.54
CA ARG A 135 8.23 5.89 20.75
C ARG A 135 8.50 5.10 19.46
N ASP A 136 8.03 3.86 19.42
CA ASP A 136 8.25 2.97 18.27
C ASP A 136 7.14 3.08 17.21
N TRP A 137 6.14 3.92 17.47
CA TRP A 137 4.97 4.08 16.63
C TRP A 137 5.15 5.19 15.59
N LEU A 138 4.74 4.90 14.36
CA LEU A 138 4.87 5.74 13.18
C LEU A 138 3.58 6.50 12.90
N GLY A 139 3.74 7.73 12.39
CA GLY A 139 2.67 8.46 11.70
C GLY A 139 2.42 7.91 10.30
N ILE A 140 1.33 8.38 9.68
CA ILE A 140 0.87 7.89 8.37
C ILE A 140 1.88 8.10 7.22
N GLU A 141 2.61 9.21 7.22
CA GLU A 141 3.59 9.51 6.15
C GLU A 141 4.80 8.58 6.20
N ALA A 142 5.38 8.42 7.39
CA ALA A 142 6.48 7.48 7.62
C ALA A 142 6.05 6.03 7.33
N TRP A 143 4.81 5.68 7.67
CA TRP A 143 4.23 4.38 7.37
C TRP A 143 4.16 4.11 5.87
N LYS A 144 3.56 5.03 5.10
CA LYS A 144 3.46 4.92 3.64
C LYS A 144 4.82 4.77 2.99
N LYS A 145 5.81 5.57 3.41
CA LYS A 145 7.17 5.48 2.89
C LYS A 145 7.81 4.10 3.10
N ARG A 146 7.56 3.45 4.26
CA ARG A 146 8.06 2.09 4.52
C ARG A 146 7.35 1.05 3.65
N LEU A 147 6.04 1.16 3.46
CA LEU A 147 5.29 0.25 2.59
C LEU A 147 5.67 0.42 1.12
N GLU A 148 5.89 1.65 0.65
CA GLU A 148 6.37 1.96 -0.70
C GLU A 148 7.74 1.32 -0.95
N ALA A 149 8.68 1.48 0.00
CA ALA A 149 10.00 0.84 -0.09
C ALA A 149 9.91 -0.70 -0.11
N ALA A 150 8.85 -1.28 0.46
CA ALA A 150 8.57 -2.71 0.43
C ALA A 150 7.79 -3.18 -0.80
N GLY A 151 7.45 -2.26 -1.72
CA GLY A 151 6.83 -2.53 -3.01
C GLY A 151 5.33 -2.24 -3.09
N LEU A 152 4.71 -1.63 -2.07
CA LEU A 152 3.36 -1.07 -2.20
C LEU A 152 3.45 0.30 -2.88
N THR A 153 3.62 0.31 -4.20
CA THR A 153 3.74 1.56 -4.96
C THR A 153 2.45 2.38 -4.90
N ARG A 154 2.56 3.68 -5.19
CA ARG A 154 1.39 4.56 -5.27
C ARG A 154 0.32 4.04 -6.25
N ALA A 155 0.73 3.41 -7.34
CA ALA A 155 -0.19 2.82 -8.32
C ALA A 155 -0.96 1.64 -7.77
N ILE A 156 -0.26 0.70 -7.11
CA ILE A 156 -0.91 -0.44 -6.44
C ILE A 156 -1.87 0.08 -5.36
N GLY A 157 -1.46 1.10 -4.59
CA GLY A 157 -2.31 1.76 -3.61
C GLY A 157 -3.59 2.34 -4.22
N ARG A 158 -3.51 2.99 -5.39
CA ARG A 158 -4.70 3.49 -6.11
C ARG A 158 -5.63 2.36 -6.53
N VAL A 159 -5.11 1.27 -7.07
CA VAL A 159 -5.91 0.11 -7.47
C VAL A 159 -6.62 -0.51 -6.25
N LEU A 160 -5.90 -0.69 -5.14
CA LEU A 160 -6.49 -1.21 -3.90
C LEU A 160 -7.53 -0.28 -3.27
N ALA A 161 -7.43 1.03 -3.53
CA ALA A 161 -8.37 2.05 -3.05
C ALA A 161 -9.59 2.25 -3.96
N LEU A 162 -9.67 1.62 -5.14
CA LEU A 162 -10.81 1.76 -6.05
C LEU A 162 -12.13 1.37 -5.38
N GLU A 163 -13.12 2.25 -5.42
CA GLU A 163 -14.44 1.95 -4.87
C GLU A 163 -15.23 0.97 -5.75
N GLN A 164 -16.12 0.20 -5.13
CA GLN A 164 -17.07 -0.64 -5.86
C GLN A 164 -17.94 0.24 -6.77
N GLY A 165 -17.94 -0.05 -8.07
CA GLY A 165 -18.64 0.76 -9.08
C GLY A 165 -17.79 1.88 -9.69
N GLN A 166 -16.53 2.05 -9.27
CA GLN A 166 -15.57 2.95 -9.92
C GLN A 166 -14.63 2.22 -10.90
N THR A 167 -14.89 0.95 -11.21
CA THR A 167 -14.20 0.27 -12.31
C THR A 167 -14.39 1.02 -13.63
N ASP A 168 -15.55 1.68 -13.80
CA ASP A 168 -15.82 2.52 -14.97
C ASP A 168 -14.86 3.73 -15.06
N ARG A 169 -14.33 4.22 -13.94
CA ARG A 169 -13.28 5.26 -13.96
C ARG A 169 -11.98 4.78 -14.57
N LEU A 170 -11.69 3.47 -14.54
CA LEU A 170 -10.57 2.92 -15.31
C LEU A 170 -10.85 3.00 -16.81
N CYS A 171 -12.11 2.85 -17.23
CA CYS A 171 -12.52 3.02 -18.62
C CYS A 171 -12.52 4.50 -19.08
N GLU A 172 -12.59 5.45 -18.15
CA GLU A 172 -12.47 6.89 -18.41
C GLU A 172 -11.02 7.36 -18.60
N LEU A 173 -10.04 6.55 -18.20
CA LEU A 173 -8.62 6.88 -18.38
C LEU A 173 -8.25 6.83 -19.87
N SER A 174 -7.42 7.79 -20.29
CA SER A 174 -6.85 7.74 -21.64
C SER A 174 -5.95 6.51 -21.82
N PRO A 175 -5.73 6.03 -23.06
CA PRO A 175 -4.82 4.91 -23.32
C PRO A 175 -3.42 5.09 -22.72
N LYS A 176 -2.92 6.33 -22.66
CA LYS A 176 -1.61 6.64 -22.06
C LYS A 176 -1.63 6.50 -20.53
N GLU A 177 -2.71 6.91 -19.88
CA GLU A 177 -2.88 6.80 -18.42
C GLU A 177 -3.08 5.35 -17.98
N LEU A 178 -3.85 4.57 -18.75
CA LEU A 178 -4.00 3.13 -18.56
C LEU A 178 -2.67 2.41 -18.69
N LEU A 179 -1.91 2.71 -19.76
CA LEU A 179 -0.59 2.15 -19.98
C LEU A 179 0.33 2.46 -18.79
N ARG A 180 0.40 3.72 -18.38
CA ARG A 180 1.20 4.13 -17.23
C ARG A 180 0.78 3.41 -15.95
N LEU A 181 -0.51 3.28 -15.68
CA LEU A 181 -1.01 2.55 -14.52
C LEU A 181 -0.58 1.08 -14.53
N VAL A 182 -0.68 0.42 -15.69
CA VAL A 182 -0.21 -0.96 -15.89
C VAL A 182 1.28 -1.07 -15.58
N PHE A 183 2.12 -0.23 -16.19
CA PHE A 183 3.57 -0.24 -15.96
C PHE A 183 3.95 0.06 -14.50
N GLU A 184 3.25 0.99 -13.84
CA GLU A 184 3.50 1.31 -12.42
C GLU A 184 3.06 0.17 -11.47
N VAL A 185 2.08 -0.65 -11.86
CA VAL A 185 1.65 -1.83 -11.09
C VAL A 185 2.58 -3.02 -11.28
N PHE A 186 3.07 -3.24 -12.52
CA PHE A 186 3.99 -4.35 -12.82
C PHE A 186 5.46 -4.03 -12.47
N GLY A 187 5.77 -2.78 -12.13
CA GLY A 187 7.12 -2.37 -11.72
C GLY A 187 8.07 -2.09 -12.89
N ASP A 188 7.54 -2.00 -14.11
CA ASP A 188 8.31 -1.78 -15.34
C ASP A 188 8.41 -0.28 -15.69
N GLN A 189 8.21 0.61 -14.71
CA GLN A 189 8.27 2.06 -14.90
C GLN A 189 9.65 2.52 -15.43
N GLU A 190 10.71 1.79 -15.08
CA GLU A 190 12.07 2.05 -15.58
C GLU A 190 12.17 1.92 -17.11
N VAL A 191 11.33 1.07 -17.74
CA VAL A 191 11.26 0.93 -19.20
C VAL A 191 10.66 2.18 -19.83
N LEU A 192 9.58 2.72 -19.24
CA LEU A 192 8.96 3.96 -19.68
C LEU A 192 9.90 5.15 -19.52
N ASP A 193 10.58 5.24 -18.37
CA ASP A 193 11.51 6.34 -18.07
C ASP A 193 12.69 6.33 -19.05
N ARG A 194 13.27 5.15 -19.33
CA ARG A 194 14.34 4.99 -20.34
C ARG A 194 13.87 5.35 -21.74
N TYR A 195 12.64 4.98 -22.10
CA TYR A 195 12.06 5.32 -23.40
C TYR A 195 11.85 6.84 -23.54
N GLU A 196 11.31 7.51 -22.52
CA GLU A 196 11.13 8.97 -22.54
C GLU A 196 12.47 9.71 -22.62
N GLN A 197 13.48 9.25 -21.87
CA GLN A 197 14.83 9.79 -21.94
C GLN A 197 15.44 9.64 -23.35
N ALA A 198 15.37 8.44 -23.93
CA ALA A 198 15.89 8.18 -25.27
C ALA A 198 15.18 9.05 -26.34
N ARG A 199 13.86 9.20 -26.22
CA ARG A 199 13.06 10.03 -27.13
C ARG A 199 13.41 11.51 -27.02
N SER A 200 13.57 12.04 -25.81
CA SER A 200 13.99 13.43 -25.59
C SER A 200 15.37 13.67 -26.19
N HIS A 201 16.31 12.75 -25.96
CA HIS A 201 17.66 12.81 -26.51
C HIS A 201 17.64 12.83 -28.05
N GLN A 202 16.85 11.96 -28.67
CA GLN A 202 16.70 11.93 -30.14
C GLN A 202 16.15 13.26 -30.69
N GLN A 203 15.15 13.85 -30.04
CA GLN A 203 14.61 15.15 -30.46
C GLN A 203 15.62 16.28 -30.34
N GLN A 204 16.46 16.25 -29.31
CA GLN A 204 17.47 17.26 -29.06
C GLN A 204 18.61 17.18 -30.08
N LEU A 205 19.13 15.96 -30.34
CA LEU A 205 20.10 15.72 -31.41
C LEU A 205 19.55 16.10 -32.80
N GLY A 206 18.27 15.82 -33.06
CA GLY A 206 17.62 16.22 -34.31
C GLY A 206 17.68 17.72 -34.54
N LYS A 207 17.40 18.52 -33.51
CA LYS A 207 17.50 19.98 -33.57
C LYS A 207 18.94 20.46 -33.78
N GLU A 208 19.91 19.85 -33.08
CA GLU A 208 21.32 20.20 -33.23
C GLU A 208 21.85 19.91 -34.65
N VAL A 209 21.46 18.77 -35.23
CA VAL A 209 21.80 18.43 -36.63
C VAL A 209 21.18 19.41 -37.61
N GLU A 210 19.92 19.80 -37.39
CA GLU A 210 19.22 20.77 -38.24
C GLU A 210 19.87 22.16 -38.17
N GLN A 211 20.31 22.57 -36.97
CA GLN A 211 21.05 23.81 -36.75
C GLN A 211 22.41 23.78 -37.44
N ALA A 212 23.19 22.71 -37.26
CA ALA A 212 24.50 22.55 -37.90
C ALA A 212 24.40 22.50 -39.43
N ALA A 213 23.36 21.84 -39.97
CA ALA A 213 23.09 21.83 -41.40
C ALA A 213 22.74 23.22 -41.95
N GLY A 214 21.99 24.03 -41.19
CA GLY A 214 21.71 25.42 -41.53
C GLY A 214 22.97 26.29 -41.54
N GLU A 215 23.86 26.12 -40.56
CA GLU A 215 25.14 26.85 -40.49
C GLU A 215 26.08 26.50 -41.66
N LEU A 216 26.14 25.22 -42.04
CA LEU A 216 26.92 24.74 -43.20
C LEU A 216 26.35 25.19 -44.55
N ALA A 217 25.04 25.44 -44.64
CA ALA A 217 24.40 25.92 -45.87
C ALA A 217 24.59 27.43 -46.11
N HIS A 218 25.05 28.18 -45.10
CA HIS A 218 25.31 29.62 -45.16
C HIS A 218 26.79 29.99 -45.35
N THR A 219 27.68 29.01 -45.48
CA THR A 219 29.08 29.15 -45.94
C THR A 219 29.24 28.76 -47.39
#